data_AF-A0A0J1BNL6-F1
#
_entry.id   AF-A0A0J1BNL6-F1
#
_cell.length_a   1.000
_cell.length_b   1.000
_cell.length_c   1.000
_cell.angle_alpha   90.00
_cell.angle_beta   90.00
_cell.angle_gamma   90.00
#
_symmetry.space_group_name_H-M   'P 1'
#
loop_
_entity.id
_entity.type
_entity.pdbx_description
1 polymer ?
#
loop_
_entity_poly.entity_id
_entity_poly.type
_entity_poly.pdbx_seq_one_letter_code
_entity_poly.pdbx_strand_id
1 'polypeptide(L)'
;MGSIVSAPADLVIATSDGIDVRFAGVDLAAELSAHAQEPPGVHGVRVSLAAVRGAETMRRDEQFQAARLAWAQRRQAQMPAEEPVPLMPGFSVLDRVGVVLTDEVGTEYRLVAGQAAGDGTEWEAAWEFVPQPPKAAGIPESVKAGETDSVRRSV
;
A
#
# COMPACT_ATOMS: atom_id res chain seq x y z
N MET A 1 8.73 24.52 -6.86
CA MET A 1 8.53 23.67 -5.67
C MET A 1 7.08 23.87 -5.26
N GLY A 2 6.24 22.85 -5.44
CA GLY A 2 4.80 22.94 -5.19
C GLY A 2 4.25 21.53 -4.99
N SER A 3 4.24 21.10 -3.74
CA SER A 3 3.59 19.86 -3.28
C SER A 3 2.17 20.19 -2.80
N ILE A 4 1.22 19.28 -2.98
CA ILE A 4 -0.04 19.29 -2.22
C ILE A 4 0.20 18.42 -1.02
N VAL A 5 -0.13 19.02 0.12
CA VAL A 5 0.19 18.64 1.49
C VAL A 5 -1.11 18.58 2.29
N SER A 6 -2.23 18.13 1.70
CA SER A 6 -3.53 18.19 2.38
C SER A 6 -4.38 16.94 2.20
N ALA A 7 -4.51 16.21 3.29
CA ALA A 7 -5.77 15.66 3.76
C ALA A 7 -5.99 16.34 5.14
N PRO A 8 -7.15 16.96 5.42
CA PRO A 8 -7.29 17.78 6.63
C PRO A 8 -7.15 16.92 7.89
N ALA A 9 -6.10 17.17 8.68
CA ALA A 9 -5.88 16.66 10.05
C ALA A 9 -6.00 15.13 10.24
N ASP A 10 -4.87 14.42 10.23
CA ASP A 10 -4.78 12.97 10.51
C ASP A 10 -5.91 12.16 9.84
N LEU A 11 -6.11 12.40 8.54
CA LEU A 11 -7.26 11.86 7.83
C LEU A 11 -7.08 10.34 7.71
N VAL A 12 -7.72 9.63 8.63
CA VAL A 12 -8.12 8.25 8.42
C VAL A 12 -8.97 8.26 7.15
N ILE A 13 -8.43 7.67 6.09
CA ILE A 13 -9.05 7.61 4.76
C ILE A 13 -9.86 6.33 4.57
N ALA A 14 -9.63 5.32 5.42
CA ALA A 14 -10.35 4.07 5.44
C ALA A 14 -10.17 3.40 6.82
N THR A 15 -11.09 2.50 7.17
CA THR A 15 -10.92 1.58 8.30
C THR A 15 -11.11 0.18 7.75
N SER A 16 -10.12 -0.70 7.96
CA SER A 16 -10.13 -2.07 7.46
C SER A 16 -9.84 -3.02 8.63
N ASP A 17 -10.75 -3.98 8.86
CA ASP A 17 -10.74 -4.88 10.01
C ASP A 17 -10.51 -4.20 11.38
N GLY A 18 -11.12 -3.02 11.57
CA GLY A 18 -11.00 -2.25 12.82
C GLY A 18 -9.66 -1.55 13.01
N ILE A 19 -8.82 -1.51 11.97
CA ILE A 19 -7.58 -0.73 11.93
C ILE A 19 -7.79 0.44 10.98
N ASP A 20 -7.59 1.64 11.52
CA ASP A 20 -7.65 2.87 10.74
C ASP A 20 -6.43 2.98 9.81
N VAL A 21 -6.65 3.46 8.60
CA VAL A 21 -5.63 3.69 7.58
C VAL A 21 -5.63 5.17 7.25
N ARG A 22 -4.46 5.79 7.29
CA ARG A 22 -4.26 7.21 7.00
C ARG A 22 -3.42 7.42 5.75
N PHE A 23 -3.59 8.59 5.16
CA PHE A 23 -2.70 9.08 4.11
C PHE A 23 -1.33 9.44 4.69
N ALA A 24 -0.25 8.88 4.14
CA ALA A 24 1.11 9.08 4.62
C ALA A 24 1.94 9.99 3.71
N GLY A 25 1.55 10.19 2.45
CA GLY A 25 2.17 11.15 1.56
C GLY A 25 1.92 10.90 0.08
N VAL A 26 2.36 11.84 -0.75
CA VAL A 26 2.41 11.69 -2.20
C VAL A 26 3.70 12.29 -2.75
N ASP A 27 4.36 11.55 -3.65
CA ASP A 27 5.47 12.02 -4.46
C ASP A 27 5.03 12.06 -5.92
N LEU A 28 5.03 13.26 -6.51
CA LEU A 28 4.54 13.52 -7.87
C LEU A 28 5.61 13.34 -8.95
N ALA A 29 6.84 13.00 -8.57
CA ALA A 29 7.95 12.77 -9.49
C ALA A 29 8.74 11.52 -9.11
N ALA A 30 8.05 10.56 -8.48
CA ALA A 30 8.67 9.36 -7.95
C ALA A 30 9.37 8.59 -9.06
N GLU A 31 10.61 8.17 -8.80
CA GLU A 31 11.22 7.06 -9.53
C GLU A 31 10.44 5.80 -9.18
N LEU A 32 9.89 5.13 -10.20
CA LEU A 32 9.07 3.95 -10.02
C LEU A 32 9.89 2.76 -9.53
N SER A 33 9.24 1.89 -8.76
CA SER A 33 9.87 0.68 -8.25
C SER A 33 10.27 -0.25 -9.39
N ALA A 34 11.34 -1.03 -9.20
CA ALA A 34 11.83 -1.97 -10.22
C ALA A 34 10.82 -3.05 -10.65
N HIS A 35 9.78 -3.29 -9.85
CA HIS A 35 8.69 -4.21 -10.15
C HIS A 35 7.50 -3.55 -10.84
N ALA A 36 7.51 -2.23 -11.03
CA ALA A 36 6.54 -1.55 -11.86
C ALA A 36 6.66 -2.09 -13.29
N GLN A 37 5.51 -2.31 -13.94
CA GLN A 37 5.46 -2.80 -15.32
C GLN A 37 5.81 -1.69 -16.33
N GLU A 38 6.84 -0.91 -16.04
CA GLU A 38 7.27 0.25 -16.81
C GLU A 38 8.79 0.20 -17.06
N PRO A 39 9.29 0.79 -18.16
CA PRO A 39 10.72 0.88 -18.41
C PRO A 39 11.47 1.62 -17.29
N PRO A 40 12.75 1.27 -17.03
CA PRO A 40 13.61 2.03 -16.14
C PRO A 40 13.70 3.51 -16.55
N GLY A 41 13.67 4.41 -15.56
CA GLY A 41 13.77 5.86 -15.78
C GLY A 41 12.43 6.56 -16.09
N VAL A 42 11.32 5.84 -16.10
CA VAL A 42 9.99 6.45 -16.09
C VAL A 42 9.68 6.99 -14.70
N HIS A 43 9.24 8.25 -14.64
CA HIS A 43 8.74 8.89 -13.42
C HIS A 43 7.22 8.88 -13.40
N GLY A 44 6.66 8.80 -12.20
CA GLY A 44 5.23 8.82 -12.00
C GLY A 44 4.84 9.42 -10.67
N VAL A 45 3.69 8.99 -10.16
CA VAL A 45 3.17 9.38 -8.86
C VAL A 45 3.24 8.19 -7.91
N ARG A 46 3.82 8.37 -6.72
CA ARG A 46 3.74 7.41 -5.63
C ARG A 46 2.84 7.96 -4.53
N VAL A 47 1.79 7.23 -4.20
CA VAL A 47 0.92 7.49 -3.05
C VAL A 47 1.30 6.54 -1.93
N SER A 48 1.58 7.07 -0.74
CA SER A 48 1.92 6.30 0.45
C SER A 48 0.79 6.33 1.47
N LEU A 49 0.45 5.18 2.01
CA LEU A 49 -0.54 4.97 3.06
C LEU A 49 0.11 4.32 4.28
N ALA A 50 -0.45 4.55 5.46
CA ALA A 50 -0.02 3.86 6.67
C ALA A 50 -1.22 3.49 7.56
N ALA A 51 -1.18 2.33 8.20
CA ALA A 51 -2.14 1.98 9.23
C ALA A 51 -1.80 2.71 10.55
N VAL A 52 -2.81 3.16 11.26
CA VAL A 52 -2.68 3.77 12.58
C VAL A 52 -2.32 2.68 13.59
N ARG A 53 -1.22 2.88 14.30
CA ARG A 53 -0.72 1.92 15.29
C ARG A 53 -1.59 1.97 16.55
N GLY A 54 -2.02 0.80 17.00
CA GLY A 54 -2.83 0.62 18.20
C GLY A 54 -2.82 -0.82 18.73
N ALA A 55 -3.70 -1.10 19.69
CA ALA A 55 -3.76 -2.41 20.34
C ALA A 55 -3.99 -3.56 19.35
N GLU A 56 -4.85 -3.35 18.35
CA GLU A 56 -5.16 -4.38 17.34
C GLU A 56 -3.97 -4.65 16.42
N THR A 57 -3.25 -3.62 15.96
CA THR A 57 -2.03 -3.83 15.16
C THR A 57 -0.95 -4.55 15.96
N MET A 58 -0.78 -4.21 17.25
CA MET A 58 0.17 -4.89 18.14
C MET A 58 -0.20 -6.37 18.35
N ARG A 59 -1.48 -6.65 18.60
CA ARG A 59 -1.99 -8.02 18.76
C ARG A 59 -1.72 -8.87 17.52
N ARG A 60 -1.93 -8.32 16.32
CA ARG A 60 -1.66 -9.03 15.06
C ARG A 60 -0.16 -9.22 14.83
N ASP A 61 0.68 -8.25 15.19
CA ASP A 61 2.13 -8.41 15.12
C ASP A 61 2.61 -9.57 16.01
N GLU A 62 2.13 -9.65 17.26
CA GLU A 62 2.46 -10.73 18.18
C GLU A 62 2.03 -12.10 17.65
N GLN A 63 0.81 -12.19 17.10
CA GLN A 63 0.31 -13.42 16.47
C GLN A 63 1.14 -13.84 15.27
N PHE A 64 1.53 -12.88 14.42
CA PHE A 64 2.39 -13.14 13.27
C PHE A 64 3.77 -13.64 13.71
N GLN A 65 4.40 -13.01 14.71
CA GLN A 65 5.71 -13.43 15.20
C GLN A 65 5.68 -14.84 15.80
N ALA A 66 4.64 -15.17 16.59
CA ALA A 66 4.45 -16.51 17.12
C ALA A 66 4.26 -17.55 16.00
N ALA A 67 3.44 -17.24 14.99
CA ALA A 67 3.21 -18.11 13.84
C ALA A 67 4.48 -18.31 13.00
N ARG A 68 5.24 -17.24 12.75
CA ARG A 68 6.51 -17.25 12.01
C ARG A 68 7.57 -18.09 12.71
N LEU A 69 7.68 -17.98 14.04
CA LEU A 69 8.59 -18.80 14.84
C LEU A 69 8.20 -20.28 14.79
N ALA A 70 6.92 -20.59 14.97
CA ALA A 70 6.42 -21.97 14.90
C ALA A 70 6.64 -22.60 13.52
N TRP A 71 6.38 -21.83 12.45
CA TRP A 71 6.64 -22.25 11.08
C TRP A 71 8.13 -22.54 10.85
N ALA A 72 9.03 -21.66 11.32
CA ALA A 72 10.47 -21.86 11.19
C ALA A 72 10.96 -23.12 11.92
N GLN A 73 10.44 -23.39 13.11
CA GLN A 73 10.76 -24.60 13.88
C GLN A 73 10.29 -25.88 13.15
N ARG A 74 9.09 -25.88 12.57
CA ARG A 74 8.57 -27.02 11.79
C ARG A 74 9.37 -27.28 10.51
N ARG A 75 9.79 -26.22 9.81
CA ARG A 75 10.71 -26.29 8.65
C ARG A 75 12.04 -26.97 9.02
N GLN A 76 12.63 -26.59 10.15
CA GLN A 76 13.90 -27.18 10.62
C GLN A 76 13.76 -28.65 10.99
N ALA A 77 12.59 -29.07 11.48
CA ALA A 77 12.30 -30.47 11.81
C ALA A 77 12.07 -31.38 10.58
N GLN A 78 12.27 -30.87 9.35
CA GLN A 78 12.04 -31.58 8.07
C GLN A 78 10.64 -32.22 7.97
N MET A 79 9.65 -31.70 8.69
CA MET A 79 8.29 -32.20 8.59
C MET A 79 7.75 -31.85 7.19
N PRO A 80 7.20 -32.82 6.45
CA PRO A 80 6.70 -32.58 5.12
C PRO A 80 5.40 -31.81 5.23
N ALA A 81 5.44 -30.51 4.96
CA ALA A 81 4.24 -29.79 4.61
C ALA A 81 4.60 -28.61 3.71
N GLU A 82 3.86 -28.52 2.61
CA GLU A 82 3.64 -27.34 1.77
C GLU A 82 2.94 -26.22 2.57
N GLU A 83 3.28 -26.05 3.85
CA GLU A 83 2.62 -25.12 4.74
C GLU A 83 3.06 -23.70 4.37
N PRO A 84 2.12 -22.83 3.97
CA PRO A 84 2.46 -21.50 3.47
C PRO A 84 3.16 -20.69 4.57
N VAL A 85 4.08 -19.83 4.14
CA VAL A 85 4.68 -18.83 5.02
C VAL A 85 3.55 -18.01 5.63
N PRO A 86 3.54 -17.76 6.96
CA PRO A 86 2.54 -16.91 7.58
C PRO A 86 2.44 -15.57 6.84
N LEU A 87 1.21 -15.16 6.54
CA LEU A 87 0.95 -13.90 5.86
C LEU A 87 1.21 -12.72 6.82
N MET A 88 1.81 -11.66 6.31
CA MET A 88 2.09 -10.46 7.09
C MET A 88 0.79 -9.77 7.50
N PRO A 89 0.70 -9.27 8.74
CA PRO A 89 -0.56 -8.76 9.27
C PRO A 89 -1.01 -7.50 8.52
N GLY A 90 -0.07 -6.61 8.16
CA GLY A 90 -0.34 -5.39 7.39
C GLY A 90 -0.90 -5.65 6.01
N PHE A 91 -0.50 -6.74 5.35
CA PHE A 91 -0.95 -7.08 4.00
C PHE A 91 -2.48 -7.26 3.97
N SER A 92 -3.03 -8.03 4.91
CA SER A 92 -4.47 -8.35 4.97
C SER A 92 -5.38 -7.13 5.12
N VAL A 93 -4.84 -6.02 5.64
CA VAL A 93 -5.57 -4.78 5.92
C VAL A 93 -5.37 -3.78 4.80
N LEU A 94 -4.11 -3.56 4.38
CA LEU A 94 -3.74 -2.50 3.44
C LEU A 94 -3.99 -2.89 1.97
N ASP A 95 -3.93 -4.18 1.63
CA ASP A 95 -4.24 -4.66 0.27
C ASP A 95 -5.71 -4.40 -0.14
N ARG A 96 -6.59 -4.21 0.86
CA ARG A 96 -8.01 -3.87 0.65
C ARG A 96 -8.26 -2.38 0.42
N VAL A 97 -7.24 -1.54 0.59
CA VAL A 97 -7.37 -0.09 0.45
C VAL A 97 -6.86 0.32 -0.93
N GLY A 98 -7.79 0.42 -1.88
CA GLY A 98 -7.49 0.91 -3.21
C GLY A 98 -7.31 2.43 -3.23
N VAL A 99 -6.53 2.94 -4.19
CA VAL A 99 -6.35 4.38 -4.42
C VAL A 99 -6.76 4.76 -5.83
N VAL A 100 -7.56 5.82 -5.93
CA VAL A 100 -7.92 6.49 -7.19
C VAL A 100 -7.28 7.86 -7.21
N LEU A 101 -6.56 8.16 -8.29
CA LEU A 101 -5.85 9.43 -8.52
C LEU A 101 -6.51 10.20 -9.67
N THR A 102 -6.82 11.47 -9.42
CA THR A 102 -7.41 12.40 -10.39
C THR A 102 -6.77 13.77 -10.26
N ASP A 103 -6.67 14.53 -11.35
CA ASP A 103 -6.25 15.94 -11.35
C ASP A 103 -7.25 16.84 -12.11
N GLU A 104 -7.06 18.15 -12.00
CA GLU A 104 -7.97 19.17 -12.54
C GLU A 104 -8.04 19.19 -14.07
N VAL A 105 -7.03 18.62 -14.75
CA VAL A 105 -6.96 18.58 -16.22
C VAL A 105 -7.43 17.24 -16.78
N GLY A 106 -7.89 16.33 -15.92
CA GLY A 106 -8.44 15.04 -16.32
C GLY A 106 -7.40 14.05 -16.82
N THR A 107 -6.18 14.08 -16.26
CA THR A 107 -5.16 13.08 -16.60
C THR A 107 -5.62 11.69 -16.19
N GLU A 108 -5.58 10.76 -17.15
CA GLU A 108 -5.84 9.34 -16.89
C GLU A 108 -4.60 8.69 -16.26
N TYR A 109 -4.63 8.52 -14.94
CA TYR A 109 -3.59 7.79 -14.21
C TYR A 109 -3.86 6.29 -14.22
N ARG A 110 -2.83 5.50 -14.53
CA ARG A 110 -2.83 4.04 -14.48
C ARG A 110 -1.96 3.55 -13.34
N LEU A 111 -2.52 2.70 -12.48
CA LEU A 111 -1.76 1.96 -11.46
C LEU A 111 -0.82 0.95 -12.15
N VAL A 112 0.48 1.06 -11.88
CA VAL A 112 1.52 0.21 -12.50
C VAL A 112 2.27 -0.66 -11.50
N ALA A 113 2.25 -0.28 -10.23
CA ALA A 113 2.86 -1.03 -9.15
C ALA A 113 2.12 -0.76 -7.84
N GLY A 114 2.28 -1.71 -6.92
CA GLY A 114 1.59 -1.68 -5.67
C GLY A 114 2.18 -2.61 -4.65
N GLN A 115 2.38 -2.09 -3.45
CA GLN A 115 2.93 -2.83 -2.33
C GLN A 115 2.09 -2.56 -1.08
N ALA A 116 1.60 -3.62 -0.46
CA ALA A 116 0.95 -3.59 0.84
C ALA A 116 1.84 -4.30 1.86
N ALA A 117 2.22 -3.60 2.93
CA ALA A 117 3.18 -4.03 3.93
C ALA A 117 4.63 -4.22 3.41
N GLY A 118 5.56 -4.44 4.34
CA GLY A 118 6.99 -4.64 4.11
C GLY A 118 7.36 -6.14 4.12
N ASP A 119 8.45 -6.50 4.79
CA ASP A 119 8.95 -7.88 4.93
C ASP A 119 8.76 -8.47 6.34
N GLY A 120 8.09 -7.74 7.23
CA GLY A 120 7.90 -8.07 8.64
C GLY A 120 6.57 -7.58 9.20
N THR A 121 6.64 -6.57 10.07
CA THR A 121 5.51 -6.02 10.83
C THR A 121 5.19 -4.59 10.41
N GLU A 122 5.55 -4.23 9.18
CA GLU A 122 5.31 -2.90 8.65
C GLU A 122 3.83 -2.74 8.31
N TRP A 123 3.31 -1.56 8.61
CA TRP A 123 1.93 -1.17 8.37
C TRP A 123 1.88 0.00 7.38
N GLU A 124 2.61 -0.14 6.29
CA GLU A 124 2.76 0.86 5.25
C GLU A 124 2.42 0.25 3.89
N ALA A 125 1.84 1.06 3.00
CA ALA A 125 1.55 0.66 1.63
C ALA A 125 1.92 1.79 0.66
N ALA A 126 2.27 1.41 -0.56
CA ALA A 126 2.61 2.33 -1.62
C ALA A 126 1.92 1.90 -2.93
N TRP A 127 1.28 2.86 -3.59
CA TRP A 127 0.65 2.68 -4.90
C TRP A 127 1.31 3.62 -5.90
N GLU A 128 1.73 3.08 -7.03
CA GLU A 128 2.50 3.79 -8.05
C GLU A 128 1.71 3.92 -9.34
N PHE A 129 1.65 5.14 -9.87
CA PHE A 129 0.85 5.51 -11.03
C PHE A 129 1.68 6.20 -12.11
N VAL A 130 1.27 6.03 -13.36
CA VAL A 130 1.75 6.80 -14.51
C VAL A 130 0.58 7.47 -15.22
N PRO A 131 0.78 8.58 -15.95
CA PRO A 131 2.03 9.30 -16.13
C PRO A 131 2.37 10.19 -14.93
N GLN A 132 3.52 10.88 -15.01
CA GLN A 132 3.77 12.03 -14.15
C GLN A 132 2.69 13.12 -14.40
N PRO A 133 2.24 13.87 -13.37
CA PRO A 133 1.26 14.92 -13.55
C PRO A 133 1.74 15.99 -14.55
N PRO A 134 0.88 16.44 -15.48
CA PRO A 134 1.22 17.52 -16.39
C PRO A 134 1.58 18.80 -15.62
N LYS A 135 2.56 19.58 -16.11
CA LYS A 135 2.93 20.87 -15.48
C LYS A 135 1.76 21.86 -15.35
N ALA A 136 0.77 21.73 -16.24
CA ALA A 136 -0.44 22.56 -16.27
C ALA A 136 -1.55 22.07 -15.31
N ALA A 137 -1.45 20.85 -14.79
CA ALA A 137 -2.46 20.22 -13.93
C ALA A 137 -2.56 20.86 -12.53
N GLY A 138 -1.74 21.87 -12.24
CA GLY A 138 -1.53 22.28 -10.87
C GLY A 138 -1.11 21.05 -10.06
N ILE A 139 -1.68 20.88 -8.88
CA ILE A 139 -1.37 19.76 -8.03
C ILE A 139 -2.68 18.97 -7.82
N PRO A 140 -2.70 17.61 -7.76
CA PRO A 140 -3.94 16.83 -7.73
C PRO A 140 -4.96 17.27 -6.68
N GLU A 141 -6.19 17.52 -7.13
CA GLU A 141 -7.28 18.06 -6.31
C GLU A 141 -7.82 17.05 -5.29
N SER A 142 -7.69 15.73 -5.55
CA SER A 142 -8.11 14.71 -4.59
C SER A 142 -7.44 13.33 -4.79
N VAL A 143 -7.18 12.66 -3.66
CA VAL A 143 -6.85 11.23 -3.57
C VAL A 143 -7.99 10.56 -2.81
N LYS A 144 -8.71 9.63 -3.44
CA LYS A 144 -9.77 8.86 -2.77
C LYS A 144 -9.29 7.45 -2.51
N ALA A 145 -9.31 7.05 -1.25
CA ALA A 145 -9.22 5.65 -0.87
C ALA A 145 -10.62 5.04 -0.78
N GLY A 146 -10.74 3.79 -1.22
CA GLY A 146 -11.99 3.02 -1.16
C GLY A 146 -11.68 1.55 -0.91
N GLU A 147 -12.67 0.84 -0.38
CA GLU A 147 -12.61 -0.62 -0.22
C GLU A 147 -12.64 -1.27 -1.62
N THR A 148 -11.61 -2.05 -1.96
CA THR A 148 -11.56 -2.76 -3.24
C THR A 148 -12.55 -3.93 -3.22
N ASP A 149 -13.61 -3.83 -4.02
CA ASP A 149 -14.47 -4.97 -4.32
C ASP A 149 -13.63 -6.00 -5.09
N SER A 150 -13.32 -7.12 -4.44
CA SER A 150 -12.40 -8.14 -4.96
C SER A 150 -13.02 -8.85 -6.16
N VAL A 151 -12.82 -8.29 -7.36
CA VAL A 151 -13.15 -8.95 -8.62
C VAL A 151 -11.87 -9.32 -9.37
N ARG A 152 -11.44 -10.56 -9.10
CA ARG A 152 -10.68 -11.48 -9.97
C ARG A 152 -9.47 -10.90 -10.71
N ARG A 153 -8.28 -11.07 -10.12
CA ARG A 153 -7.07 -11.40 -10.89
C ARG A 153 -6.95 -12.92 -10.96
N SER A 154 -7.37 -13.51 -12.09
CA SER A 154 -6.99 -14.87 -12.46
C SER A 154 -5.68 -14.81 -13.24
N VAL A 155 -4.69 -15.52 -12.69
CA VAL A 155 -3.45 -16.11 -13.26
C VAL A 155 -2.88 -15.48 -14.52
#